data_AF-A0A382LEB2-F1
#
_entry.id   AF-A0A382LEB2-F1
#
_cell.length_a   1.000
_cell.length_b   1.000
_cell.length_c   1.000
_cell.angle_alpha   90.00
_cell.angle_beta   90.00
_cell.angle_gamma   90.00
#
_symmetry.space_group_name_H-M   'P 1'
#
loop_
_entity.id
_entity.type
_entity.pdbx_description
1 polymer ?
#
loop_
_entity_poly.entity_id
_entity_poly.type
_entity_poly.pdbx_seq_one_letter_code
_entity_poly.pdbx_strand_id
1 'polypeptide(L)'
;HKDFYRNFIAYRDWVIRAFNDNLGYDDFVRYQLAGDLFPKATSDQLVASGFNRLHLIIDRGTALPEESFFKNVVDRVTAVGTTFMGMTVHCATCHDHKYDPLTQKDFYSLFAFFNNIDSAPETGGRPKNGLQPPFVAAGTPEQNKNLEQFNKQLAESDKGIKELKKKIAGEKEANKKKALSQELKALTGQYNALKGKRDRLDREIPRAMVMKERKEVRPTHVMKRGQYDDPGELVTRNTPEFLPALKKAGDTASRMDLAEWFVDPSNPLTARVAVNRFWQQFFGTGLVKTSEDLGAQGEVPSHPELLDHLTVSFIESGWDVKALIKQIVLSKTYRQSSVSTSEQFAKDSENRMLARGSRFRMDAEMIRDQILATSGMLVNTMYGKSVKPPQPDGLWKSVTMIG
;
A
#
# COMPACT_ATOMS: atom_id res chain seq x y z
N HIS A 1 -20.90 -9.58 13.21
CA HIS A 1 -19.73 -9.02 12.51
C HIS A 1 -18.49 -9.79 12.95
N LYS A 2 -17.72 -10.40 12.04
CA LYS A 2 -16.45 -11.08 12.37
C LYS A 2 -15.34 -10.38 11.61
N ASP A 3 -14.53 -9.59 12.31
CA ASP A 3 -13.33 -8.99 11.72
C ASP A 3 -12.26 -10.06 11.61
N PHE A 4 -11.88 -10.40 10.39
CA PHE A 4 -10.83 -11.38 10.16
C PHE A 4 -9.46 -10.73 10.32
N TYR A 5 -8.52 -11.46 10.92
CA TYR A 5 -7.11 -11.09 10.87
C TYR A 5 -6.70 -10.92 9.41
N ARG A 6 -6.28 -9.71 9.03
CA ARG A 6 -5.72 -9.39 7.70
C ARG A 6 -4.21 -9.32 7.81
N ASN A 7 -3.51 -10.03 6.94
CA ASN A 7 -2.06 -10.06 6.96
C ASN A 7 -1.46 -8.99 6.03
N PHE A 8 -1.11 -7.83 6.58
CA PHE A 8 -0.41 -6.76 5.85
C PHE A 8 1.05 -6.58 6.26
N ILE A 9 1.66 -7.61 6.86
CA ILE A 9 3.04 -7.57 7.35
C ILE A 9 4.01 -7.17 6.23
N ALA A 10 3.90 -7.79 5.05
CA ALA A 10 4.78 -7.50 3.93
C ALA A 10 4.70 -6.02 3.50
N TYR A 11 3.49 -5.47 3.41
CA TYR A 11 3.28 -4.06 3.07
C TYR A 11 3.85 -3.13 4.14
N ARG A 12 3.54 -3.39 5.42
CA ARG A 12 4.10 -2.63 6.56
C ARG A 12 5.63 -2.62 6.52
N ASP A 13 6.24 -3.79 6.39
CA ASP A 13 7.70 -3.93 6.39
C ASP A 13 8.33 -3.23 5.19
N TRP A 14 7.67 -3.28 4.03
CA TRP A 14 8.09 -2.52 2.85
C TRP A 14 8.03 -1.00 3.09
N VAL A 15 6.95 -0.47 3.65
CA VAL A 15 6.83 0.97 3.96
C VAL A 15 7.97 1.41 4.90
N ILE A 16 8.22 0.66 5.97
CA ILE A 16 9.30 0.98 6.92
C ILE A 16 10.66 0.97 6.21
N ARG A 17 10.94 -0.06 5.40
CA ARG A 17 12.19 -0.12 4.63
C ARG A 17 12.32 1.01 3.62
N ALA A 18 11.26 1.35 2.89
CA ALA A 18 11.28 2.42 1.90
C ALA A 18 11.77 3.74 2.51
N PHE A 19 11.28 4.11 3.70
CA PHE A 19 11.76 5.29 4.41
C PHE A 19 13.16 5.12 5.01
N ASN A 20 13.47 3.95 5.59
CA ASN A 20 14.79 3.69 6.18
C ASN A 20 15.91 3.68 5.14
N ASP A 21 15.65 3.13 3.96
CA ASP A 21 16.58 3.05 2.83
C ASP A 21 16.60 4.35 2.01
N ASN A 22 15.71 5.30 2.33
CA ASN A 22 15.54 6.57 1.63
C ASN A 22 15.20 6.38 0.14
N LEU A 23 14.27 5.47 -0.14
CA LEU A 23 13.65 5.36 -1.46
C LEU A 23 13.09 6.74 -1.86
N GLY A 24 13.41 7.19 -3.07
CA GLY A 24 12.86 8.43 -3.62
C GLY A 24 11.34 8.45 -3.48
N TYR A 25 10.78 9.55 -2.98
CA TYR A 25 9.34 9.60 -2.71
C TYR A 25 8.51 9.47 -3.98
N ASP A 26 9.05 9.86 -5.14
CA ASP A 26 8.45 9.59 -6.44
C ASP A 26 8.33 8.09 -6.73
N ASP A 27 9.38 7.31 -6.50
CA ASP A 27 9.34 5.85 -6.62
C ASP A 27 8.42 5.22 -5.56
N PHE A 28 8.40 5.76 -4.34
CA PHE A 28 7.43 5.35 -3.31
C PHE A 28 5.97 5.54 -3.79
N VAL A 29 5.67 6.66 -4.46
CA VAL A 29 4.36 6.91 -5.08
C VAL A 29 4.12 5.95 -6.24
N ARG A 30 5.08 5.82 -7.18
CA ARG A 30 4.96 4.93 -8.35
C ARG A 30 4.70 3.49 -7.96
N TYR A 31 5.41 2.97 -6.97
CA TYR A 31 5.31 1.57 -6.57
C TYR A 31 3.96 1.30 -5.91
N GLN A 32 3.44 2.23 -5.09
CA GLN A 32 2.10 2.09 -4.51
C GLN A 32 1.01 2.19 -5.56
N LEU A 33 1.14 3.11 -6.51
CA LEU A 33 0.12 3.32 -7.54
C LEU A 33 0.16 2.29 -8.64
N ALA A 34 1.33 1.80 -9.08
CA ALA A 34 1.49 0.99 -10.28
C ALA A 34 2.60 -0.07 -10.19
N GLY A 35 3.02 -0.47 -8.98
CA GLY A 35 4.14 -1.39 -8.79
C GLY A 35 4.02 -2.74 -9.50
N ASP A 36 2.80 -3.25 -9.69
CA ASP A 36 2.54 -4.48 -10.44
C ASP A 36 2.60 -4.33 -11.98
N LEU A 37 2.72 -3.11 -12.49
CA LEU A 37 2.83 -2.81 -13.91
C LEU A 37 4.28 -2.59 -14.38
N PHE A 38 5.27 -2.63 -13.48
CA PHE A 38 6.67 -2.57 -13.87
C PHE A 38 7.06 -3.78 -14.73
N PRO A 39 7.86 -3.60 -15.80
CA PRO A 39 8.44 -4.71 -16.54
C PRO A 39 9.26 -5.58 -15.59
N LYS A 40 8.85 -6.85 -15.42
CA LYS A 40 9.47 -7.78 -14.44
C LYS A 40 9.49 -7.21 -13.01
N ALA A 41 8.34 -6.71 -12.55
CA ALA A 41 8.17 -6.14 -11.22
C ALA A 41 8.86 -6.96 -10.12
N THR A 42 9.64 -6.27 -9.29
CA THR A 42 10.28 -6.85 -8.11
C THR A 42 9.25 -7.16 -7.02
N SER A 43 9.62 -7.97 -6.02
CA SER A 43 8.75 -8.24 -4.88
C SER A 43 8.37 -6.96 -4.13
N ASP A 44 9.27 -5.98 -4.00
CA ASP A 44 9.00 -4.72 -3.33
C ASP A 44 7.97 -3.87 -4.10
N GLN A 45 8.11 -3.77 -5.43
CA GLN A 45 7.12 -3.09 -6.28
C GLN A 45 5.75 -3.76 -6.22
N LEU A 46 5.70 -5.09 -6.29
CA LEU A 46 4.45 -5.83 -6.17
C LEU A 46 3.78 -5.60 -4.80
N VAL A 47 4.55 -5.71 -3.71
CA VAL A 47 4.07 -5.50 -2.34
C VAL A 47 3.55 -4.07 -2.15
N ALA A 48 4.26 -3.07 -2.66
CA ALA A 48 3.87 -1.67 -2.58
C ALA A 48 2.48 -1.41 -3.16
N SER A 49 2.14 -2.06 -4.29
CA SER A 49 0.82 -1.96 -4.90
C SER A 49 -0.34 -2.38 -3.97
N GLY A 50 -0.02 -3.11 -2.90
CA GLY A 50 -0.92 -3.47 -1.81
C GLY A 50 -1.51 -2.28 -1.05
N PHE A 51 -0.98 -1.06 -1.20
CA PHE A 51 -1.62 0.18 -0.74
C PHE A 51 -3.09 0.26 -1.20
N ASN A 52 -3.35 -0.06 -2.48
CA ASN A 52 -4.68 -0.08 -3.08
C ASN A 52 -5.54 -1.28 -2.63
N ARG A 53 -5.08 -2.07 -1.65
CA ARG A 53 -5.77 -3.23 -1.08
C ARG A 53 -6.01 -3.10 0.43
N LEU A 54 -5.77 -1.91 1.02
CA LEU A 54 -5.97 -1.66 2.45
C LEU A 54 -7.44 -1.42 2.84
N HIS A 55 -8.32 -1.29 1.85
CA HIS A 55 -9.77 -1.07 1.97
C HIS A 55 -10.47 -2.15 2.81
N LEU A 56 -11.69 -1.87 3.26
CA LEU A 56 -12.50 -2.78 4.08
C LEU A 56 -12.83 -4.08 3.32
N ILE A 57 -12.67 -5.22 3.99
CA ILE A 57 -13.08 -6.53 3.47
C ILE A 57 -14.27 -7.02 4.27
N ILE A 58 -15.36 -7.30 3.58
CA ILE A 58 -16.66 -7.63 4.17
C ILE A 58 -16.89 -9.16 4.09
N ASP A 59 -17.48 -9.75 5.13
CA ASP A 59 -17.77 -11.18 5.16
C ASP A 59 -18.90 -11.57 4.19
N ARG A 60 -19.03 -12.86 3.93
CA ARG A 60 -20.10 -13.40 3.11
C ARG A 60 -21.46 -13.11 3.73
N GLY A 61 -22.37 -12.54 2.94
CA GLY A 61 -23.76 -12.30 3.34
C GLY A 61 -24.01 -11.00 4.11
N THR A 62 -22.97 -10.17 4.34
CA THR A 62 -23.13 -8.85 4.98
C THR A 62 -23.23 -7.68 4.00
N ALA A 63 -22.84 -7.88 2.73
CA ALA A 63 -23.03 -6.90 1.65
C ALA A 63 -23.26 -7.61 0.32
N LEU A 64 -23.91 -6.95 -0.64
CA LEU A 64 -23.99 -7.43 -2.02
C LEU A 64 -22.57 -7.41 -2.63
N PRO A 65 -22.15 -8.48 -3.34
CA PRO A 65 -20.79 -8.55 -3.89
C PRO A 65 -20.42 -7.35 -4.77
N GLU A 66 -21.32 -6.95 -5.67
CA GLU A 66 -21.10 -5.86 -6.63
C GLU A 66 -21.01 -4.51 -5.92
N GLU A 67 -21.89 -4.27 -4.93
CA GLU A 67 -21.86 -3.07 -4.10
C GLU A 67 -20.56 -2.99 -3.27
N SER A 68 -20.14 -4.11 -2.67
CA SER A 68 -18.88 -4.16 -1.92
C SER A 68 -17.69 -3.91 -2.84
N PHE A 69 -17.68 -4.48 -4.04
CA PHE A 69 -16.61 -4.22 -5.01
C PHE A 69 -16.58 -2.75 -5.42
N PHE A 70 -17.73 -2.14 -5.70
CA PHE A 70 -17.85 -0.72 -6.02
C PHE A 70 -17.30 0.17 -4.89
N LYS A 71 -17.73 -0.08 -3.65
CA LYS A 71 -17.25 0.64 -2.45
C LYS A 71 -15.74 0.50 -2.26
N ASN A 72 -15.18 -0.67 -2.53
CA ASN A 72 -13.73 -0.90 -2.46
C ASN A 72 -12.98 -0.07 -3.51
N VAL A 73 -13.55 0.13 -4.71
CA VAL A 73 -12.93 1.00 -5.72
C VAL A 73 -13.06 2.47 -5.33
N VAL A 74 -14.22 2.89 -4.80
CA VAL A 74 -14.38 4.25 -4.23
C VAL A 74 -13.33 4.53 -3.15
N ASP A 75 -13.10 3.58 -2.25
CA ASP A 75 -12.09 3.70 -1.18
C ASP A 75 -10.68 3.86 -1.74
N ARG A 76 -10.30 3.11 -2.79
CA ARG A 76 -9.00 3.27 -3.47
C ARG A 76 -8.83 4.66 -4.08
N VAL A 77 -9.83 5.15 -4.80
CA VAL A 77 -9.80 6.50 -5.40
C VAL A 77 -9.68 7.55 -4.30
N THR A 78 -10.44 7.37 -3.21
CA THR A 78 -10.43 8.28 -2.07
C THR A 78 -9.08 8.28 -1.37
N ALA A 79 -8.52 7.10 -1.08
CA ALA A 79 -7.21 6.96 -0.47
C ALA A 79 -6.11 7.59 -1.33
N VAL A 80 -6.13 7.41 -2.64
CA VAL A 80 -5.18 8.03 -3.57
C VAL A 80 -5.37 9.55 -3.63
N GLY A 81 -6.60 10.03 -3.76
CA GLY A 81 -6.92 11.46 -3.81
C GLY A 81 -6.52 12.18 -2.52
N THR A 82 -6.90 11.65 -1.35
CA THR A 82 -6.48 12.21 -0.08
C THR A 82 -4.97 12.08 0.10
N THR A 83 -4.36 10.94 -0.20
CA THR A 83 -2.93 10.72 0.11
C THR A 83 -2.00 11.53 -0.78
N PHE A 84 -2.24 11.57 -2.09
CA PHE A 84 -1.27 12.15 -3.02
C PHE A 84 -1.74 13.48 -3.63
N MET A 85 -3.05 13.71 -3.74
CA MET A 85 -3.56 15.01 -4.21
C MET A 85 -3.84 15.97 -3.05
N GLY A 86 -4.03 15.43 -1.83
CA GLY A 86 -4.49 16.23 -0.69
C GLY A 86 -5.86 16.82 -0.98
N MET A 87 -6.78 16.04 -1.57
CA MET A 87 -8.11 16.50 -1.93
C MET A 87 -9.19 15.54 -1.44
N THR A 88 -10.36 16.08 -1.08
CA THR A 88 -11.55 15.31 -0.70
C THR A 88 -12.35 14.86 -1.92
N VAL A 89 -11.79 13.94 -2.70
CA VAL A 89 -12.43 13.47 -3.95
C VAL A 89 -13.72 12.66 -3.72
N HIS A 90 -13.95 12.16 -2.51
CA HIS A 90 -15.07 11.27 -2.19
C HIS A 90 -16.46 11.89 -2.44
N CYS A 91 -16.63 13.19 -2.19
CA CYS A 91 -17.91 13.87 -2.43
C CYS A 91 -18.34 13.79 -3.90
N ALA A 92 -17.36 13.71 -4.82
CA ALA A 92 -17.59 13.56 -6.25
C ALA A 92 -18.13 12.18 -6.67
N THR A 93 -18.37 11.27 -5.72
CA THR A 93 -19.04 9.98 -5.99
C THR A 93 -20.50 10.19 -6.41
N CYS A 94 -21.22 11.13 -5.78
CA CYS A 94 -22.67 11.26 -5.95
C CYS A 94 -23.11 12.49 -6.76
N HIS A 95 -22.30 13.55 -6.79
CA HIS A 95 -22.56 14.82 -7.45
C HIS A 95 -21.24 15.54 -7.71
N ASP A 96 -21.19 16.60 -8.53
CA ASP A 96 -19.98 17.41 -8.66
C ASP A 96 -19.54 17.97 -7.32
N HIS A 97 -18.24 18.01 -7.06
CA HIS A 97 -17.73 18.53 -5.78
C HIS A 97 -18.22 19.96 -5.56
N LYS A 98 -18.65 20.26 -4.31
CA LYS A 98 -19.38 21.49 -4.01
C LYS A 98 -18.53 22.76 -4.17
N TYR A 99 -17.22 22.65 -3.94
CA TYR A 99 -16.32 23.79 -3.81
C TYR A 99 -15.12 23.69 -4.76
N ASP A 100 -14.42 22.56 -4.76
CA ASP A 100 -13.38 22.28 -5.75
C ASP A 100 -13.93 22.04 -7.15
N PRO A 101 -13.17 22.40 -8.20
CA PRO A 101 -13.53 22.18 -9.61
C PRO A 101 -13.40 20.70 -10.02
N LEU A 102 -13.86 19.77 -9.17
CA LEU A 102 -13.81 18.33 -9.40
C LEU A 102 -15.22 17.84 -9.76
N THR A 103 -15.41 17.43 -11.00
CA THR A 103 -16.70 16.89 -11.46
C THR A 103 -16.89 15.43 -11.05
N GLN A 104 -18.13 14.97 -11.08
CA GLN A 104 -18.45 13.55 -10.94
C GLN A 104 -17.76 12.71 -12.02
N LYS A 105 -17.66 13.26 -13.24
CA LYS A 105 -16.96 12.64 -14.37
C LYS A 105 -15.47 12.48 -14.10
N ASP A 106 -14.82 13.46 -13.49
CA ASP A 106 -13.41 13.36 -13.09
C ASP A 106 -13.20 12.23 -12.07
N PHE A 107 -14.08 12.15 -11.06
CA PHE A 107 -14.03 11.07 -10.07
C PHE A 107 -14.15 9.69 -10.72
N TYR A 108 -15.13 9.50 -11.62
CA TYR A 108 -15.31 8.22 -12.30
C TYR A 108 -14.22 7.92 -13.35
N SER A 109 -13.58 8.95 -13.91
CA SER A 109 -12.41 8.80 -14.77
C SER A 109 -11.20 8.31 -13.98
N LEU A 110 -11.00 8.80 -12.75
CA LEU A 110 -10.02 8.25 -11.80
C LEU A 110 -10.40 6.83 -11.34
N PHE A 111 -11.67 6.61 -11.02
CA PHE A 111 -12.23 5.30 -10.64
C PHE A 111 -11.90 4.22 -11.69
N ALA A 112 -11.96 4.56 -12.97
CA ALA A 112 -11.68 3.62 -14.06
C ALA A 112 -10.25 3.02 -14.04
N PHE A 113 -9.27 3.68 -13.41
CA PHE A 113 -7.95 3.07 -13.18
C PHE A 113 -8.02 1.94 -12.17
N PHE A 114 -8.68 2.16 -11.02
CA PHE A 114 -8.72 1.23 -9.90
C PHE A 114 -9.82 0.16 -10.02
N ASN A 115 -10.81 0.37 -10.88
CA ASN A 115 -11.86 -0.58 -11.21
C ASN A 115 -11.34 -1.82 -11.95
N ASN A 116 -10.15 -1.72 -12.57
CA ASN A 116 -9.61 -2.76 -13.45
C ASN A 116 -8.73 -3.81 -12.76
N ILE A 117 -8.88 -3.99 -11.45
CA ILE A 117 -8.22 -5.07 -10.70
C ILE A 117 -8.68 -6.46 -11.18
N ASP A 118 -7.74 -7.40 -11.27
CA ASP A 118 -7.98 -8.82 -11.58
C ASP A 118 -8.46 -9.59 -10.35
N SER A 119 -9.59 -9.15 -9.79
CA SER A 119 -10.22 -9.74 -8.61
C SER A 119 -11.74 -9.80 -8.76
N ALA A 120 -12.31 -10.85 -8.17
CA ALA A 120 -13.72 -10.89 -7.82
C ALA A 120 -14.01 -9.95 -6.63
N PRO A 121 -15.29 -9.66 -6.35
CA PRO A 121 -15.69 -9.09 -5.07
C PRO A 121 -15.12 -9.88 -3.89
N GLU A 122 -14.57 -9.16 -2.92
CA GLU A 122 -13.86 -9.75 -1.78
C GLU A 122 -14.82 -10.22 -0.66
N THR A 123 -15.96 -10.81 -1.05
CA THR A 123 -17.08 -11.21 -0.18
C THR A 123 -17.21 -12.73 -0.04
N GLY A 124 -16.24 -13.51 -0.53
CA GLY A 124 -16.27 -14.98 -0.60
C GLY A 124 -16.12 -15.74 0.73
N GLY A 125 -16.14 -15.05 1.87
CA GLY A 125 -15.90 -15.62 3.20
C GLY A 125 -14.42 -15.57 3.61
N ARG A 126 -14.06 -16.28 4.69
CA ARG A 126 -12.73 -16.18 5.35
C ARG A 126 -11.63 -16.89 4.53
N PRO A 127 -10.70 -16.15 3.88
CA PRO A 127 -9.60 -16.79 3.19
C PRO A 127 -8.55 -17.33 4.18
N LYS A 128 -7.81 -18.36 3.75
CA LYS A 128 -6.65 -18.87 4.51
C LYS A 128 -5.63 -17.74 4.66
N ASN A 129 -5.25 -17.42 5.91
CA ASN A 129 -4.36 -16.31 6.29
C ASN A 129 -4.91 -14.89 6.09
N GLY A 130 -6.20 -14.72 5.78
CA GLY A 130 -6.82 -13.38 5.70
C GLY A 130 -6.45 -12.57 4.47
N LEU A 131 -5.93 -13.21 3.41
CA LEU A 131 -5.53 -12.58 2.15
C LEU A 131 -6.55 -12.91 1.06
N GLN A 132 -7.08 -11.89 0.39
CA GLN A 132 -7.92 -12.07 -0.79
C GLN A 132 -7.07 -12.01 -2.06
N PRO A 133 -7.34 -12.87 -3.07
CA PRO A 133 -6.66 -12.78 -4.35
C PRO A 133 -6.94 -11.43 -5.03
N PRO A 134 -6.07 -10.95 -5.93
CA PRO A 134 -4.74 -11.46 -6.23
C PRO A 134 -3.76 -11.14 -5.09
N PHE A 135 -2.91 -12.12 -4.76
CA PHE A 135 -1.79 -11.98 -3.84
C PHE A 135 -0.56 -12.69 -4.42
N VAL A 136 0.63 -12.27 -4.02
CA VAL A 136 1.91 -12.86 -4.44
C VAL A 136 2.72 -13.32 -3.24
N ALA A 137 3.64 -14.25 -3.48
CA ALA A 137 4.71 -14.57 -2.54
C ALA A 137 5.77 -13.45 -2.62
N ALA A 138 5.97 -12.74 -1.52
CA ALA A 138 6.90 -11.62 -1.38
C ALA A 138 8.21 -12.09 -0.74
N GLY A 139 8.85 -13.12 -1.33
CA GLY A 139 10.12 -13.63 -0.85
C GLY A 139 11.26 -12.68 -1.18
N THR A 140 12.35 -12.72 -0.39
CA THR A 140 13.59 -12.03 -0.74
C THR A 140 14.17 -12.61 -2.05
N PRO A 141 15.07 -11.88 -2.76
CA PRO A 141 15.72 -12.41 -3.95
C PRO A 141 16.38 -13.78 -3.73
N GLU A 142 16.99 -13.97 -2.56
CA GLU A 142 17.59 -15.24 -2.15
C GLU A 142 16.54 -16.34 -1.94
N GLN A 143 15.45 -16.04 -1.23
CA GLN A 143 14.36 -16.99 -1.02
C GLN A 143 13.72 -17.41 -2.35
N ASN A 144 13.49 -16.46 -3.26
CA ASN A 144 12.91 -16.73 -4.58
C ASN A 144 13.86 -17.58 -5.43
N LYS A 145 15.16 -17.27 -5.44
CA LYS A 145 16.19 -18.06 -6.12
C LYS A 145 16.27 -19.48 -5.58
N ASN A 146 16.23 -19.64 -4.26
CA ASN A 146 16.24 -20.95 -3.61
C ASN A 146 14.98 -21.76 -3.96
N LEU A 147 13.80 -21.13 -3.97
CA LEU A 147 12.57 -21.77 -4.42
C LEU A 147 12.65 -22.21 -5.89
N GLU A 148 13.15 -21.36 -6.78
CA GLU A 148 13.32 -21.69 -8.19
C GLU A 148 14.27 -22.87 -8.37
N GLN A 149 15.40 -22.88 -7.66
CA GLN A 149 16.35 -23.97 -7.66
C GLN A 149 15.71 -25.28 -7.16
N PHE A 150 14.96 -25.24 -6.06
CA PHE A 150 14.25 -26.42 -5.57
C PHE A 150 13.19 -26.91 -6.56
N ASN A 151 12.43 -26.01 -7.18
CA ASN A 151 11.43 -26.37 -8.19
C ASN A 151 12.10 -27.04 -9.41
N LYS A 152 13.26 -26.54 -9.85
CA LYS A 152 14.05 -27.14 -10.93
C LYS A 152 14.53 -28.55 -10.57
N GLN A 153 15.12 -28.72 -9.39
CA GLN A 153 15.59 -30.03 -8.89
C GLN A 153 14.43 -31.03 -8.71
N LEU A 154 13.27 -30.56 -8.26
CA LEU A 154 12.07 -31.38 -8.15
C LEU A 154 11.55 -31.81 -9.52
N ALA A 155 11.54 -30.92 -10.51
CA ALA A 155 11.13 -31.25 -11.87
C ALA A 155 12.08 -32.27 -12.53
N GLU A 156 13.39 -32.14 -12.32
CA GLU A 156 14.40 -33.10 -12.78
C GLU A 156 14.22 -34.46 -12.10
N SER A 157 14.03 -34.47 -10.77
CA SER A 157 13.79 -35.69 -10.00
C SER A 157 12.47 -36.38 -10.40
N ASP A 158 11.40 -35.63 -10.64
CA ASP A 158 10.11 -36.18 -11.09
C ASP A 158 10.22 -36.85 -12.48
N LYS A 159 10.99 -36.24 -13.41
CA LYS A 159 11.32 -36.87 -14.70
C LYS A 159 12.08 -38.19 -14.49
N GLY A 160 13.13 -38.19 -13.66
CA GLY A 160 13.89 -39.41 -13.35
C GLY A 160 13.03 -40.51 -12.70
N ILE A 161 12.13 -40.14 -11.80
CA ILE A 161 11.17 -41.08 -11.17
C ILE A 161 10.24 -41.70 -12.24
N LYS A 162 9.72 -40.89 -13.17
CA LYS A 162 8.86 -41.38 -14.26
C LYS A 162 9.62 -42.33 -15.19
N GLU A 163 10.87 -42.00 -15.53
CA GLU A 163 11.72 -42.85 -16.37
C GLU A 163 12.07 -44.17 -15.68
N LEU A 164 12.45 -44.15 -14.41
CA LEU A 164 12.74 -45.36 -13.63
C LEU A 164 11.49 -46.25 -13.50
N LYS A 165 10.31 -45.66 -13.25
CA LYS A 165 9.04 -46.41 -13.26
C LYS A 165 8.79 -47.10 -14.60
N LYS A 166 9.05 -46.42 -15.72
CA LYS A 166 8.92 -47.00 -17.07
C LYS A 166 9.91 -48.13 -17.30
N LYS A 167 11.18 -47.96 -16.89
CA LYS A 167 12.22 -49.01 -16.99
C LYS A 167 11.87 -50.25 -16.17
N ILE A 168 11.40 -50.07 -14.92
CA ILE A 168 10.97 -51.17 -14.04
C ILE A 168 9.79 -51.94 -14.64
N ALA A 169 8.86 -51.26 -15.30
CA ALA A 169 7.71 -51.90 -15.95
C ALA A 169 8.11 -52.75 -17.16
N GLY A 170 9.16 -52.35 -17.90
CA GLY A 170 9.67 -53.07 -19.07
C GLY A 170 10.72 -54.16 -18.76
N GLU A 171 11.26 -54.19 -17.54
CA GLU A 171 12.35 -55.10 -17.17
C GLU A 171 11.83 -56.49 -16.73
N LYS A 172 12.40 -57.54 -17.34
CA LYS A 172 12.03 -58.94 -17.11
C LYS A 172 13.00 -59.65 -16.16
N GLU A 173 14.25 -59.21 -16.06
CA GLU A 173 15.22 -59.83 -15.16
C GLU A 173 15.03 -59.37 -13.71
N ALA A 174 14.83 -60.32 -12.80
CA ALA A 174 14.55 -60.06 -11.39
C ALA A 174 15.65 -59.23 -10.69
N ASN A 175 16.93 -59.51 -10.98
CA ASN A 175 18.06 -58.80 -10.37
C ASN A 175 18.13 -57.34 -10.83
N LYS A 176 17.95 -57.08 -12.13
CA LYS A 176 17.91 -55.72 -12.69
C LYS A 176 16.70 -54.94 -12.19
N LYS A 177 15.53 -55.59 -12.12
CA LYS A 177 14.31 -54.99 -11.57
C LYS A 177 14.46 -54.60 -10.10
N LYS A 178 15.15 -55.43 -9.30
CA LYS A 178 15.45 -55.13 -7.88
C LYS A 178 16.40 -53.92 -7.75
N ALA A 179 17.44 -53.86 -8.57
CA ALA A 179 18.37 -52.72 -8.59
C ALA A 179 17.66 -51.41 -8.98
N LEU A 180 16.88 -51.42 -10.06
CA LEU A 180 16.08 -50.25 -10.49
C LEU A 180 15.05 -49.83 -9.43
N SER A 181 14.45 -50.78 -8.71
CA SER A 181 13.51 -50.48 -7.63
C SER A 181 14.19 -49.82 -6.41
N GLN A 182 15.44 -50.20 -6.11
CA GLN A 182 16.24 -49.54 -5.08
C GLN A 182 16.62 -48.12 -5.50
N GLU A 183 17.01 -47.92 -6.76
CA GLU A 183 17.30 -46.59 -7.33
C GLU A 183 16.06 -45.70 -7.30
N LEU A 184 14.89 -46.23 -7.69
CA LEU A 184 13.62 -45.52 -7.60
C LEU A 184 13.30 -45.12 -6.16
N LYS A 185 13.51 -46.01 -5.18
CA LYS A 185 13.29 -45.71 -3.77
C LYS A 185 14.22 -44.61 -3.27
N ALA A 186 15.50 -44.65 -3.65
CA ALA A 186 16.48 -43.62 -3.32
C ALA A 186 16.10 -42.26 -3.92
N LEU A 187 15.80 -42.21 -5.23
CA LEU A 187 15.40 -40.97 -5.90
C LEU A 187 14.08 -40.41 -5.36
N THR A 188 13.10 -41.27 -5.06
CA THR A 188 11.85 -40.86 -4.41
C THR A 188 12.10 -40.29 -3.01
N GLY A 189 13.03 -40.87 -2.25
CA GLY A 189 13.46 -40.35 -0.95
C GLY A 189 14.07 -38.94 -1.06
N GLN A 190 14.97 -38.75 -2.04
CA GLN A 190 15.58 -37.44 -2.33
C GLN A 190 14.52 -36.41 -2.76
N TYR A 191 13.60 -36.80 -3.65
CA TYR A 191 12.48 -35.95 -4.07
C TYR A 191 11.64 -35.50 -2.88
N ASN A 192 11.27 -36.41 -1.99
CA ASN A 192 10.46 -36.07 -0.82
C ASN A 192 11.20 -35.16 0.17
N ALA A 193 12.51 -35.36 0.36
CA ALA A 193 13.33 -34.49 1.19
C ALA A 193 13.45 -33.07 0.59
N LEU A 194 13.70 -32.96 -0.72
CA LEU A 194 13.72 -31.69 -1.44
C LEU A 194 12.36 -30.99 -1.39
N LYS A 195 11.27 -31.73 -1.58
CA LYS A 195 9.91 -31.22 -1.48
C LYS A 195 9.63 -30.69 -0.08
N GLY A 196 10.08 -31.39 0.97
CA GLY A 196 9.98 -30.92 2.35
C GLY A 196 10.71 -29.60 2.59
N LYS A 197 11.94 -29.45 2.07
CA LYS A 197 12.70 -28.18 2.16
C LYS A 197 12.01 -27.04 1.42
N ARG A 198 11.55 -27.30 0.18
CA ARG A 198 10.80 -26.35 -0.65
C ARG A 198 9.52 -25.91 0.02
N ASP A 199 8.71 -26.85 0.51
CA ASP A 199 7.42 -26.56 1.16
C ASP A 199 7.59 -25.86 2.52
N ARG A 200 8.74 -26.04 3.19
CA ARG A 200 9.09 -25.24 4.38
C ARG A 200 9.41 -23.80 3.99
N LEU A 201 10.28 -23.60 3.00
CA LEU A 201 10.64 -22.26 2.51
C LEU A 201 9.41 -21.49 2.00
N ASP A 202 8.52 -22.13 1.23
CA ASP A 202 7.28 -21.50 0.74
C ASP A 202 6.35 -21.03 1.86
N ARG A 203 6.35 -21.73 3.01
CA ARG A 203 5.57 -21.34 4.19
C ARG A 203 6.18 -20.19 4.98
N GLU A 204 7.49 -20.02 4.90
CA GLU A 204 8.23 -18.94 5.57
C GLU A 204 8.16 -17.63 4.77
N ILE A 205 7.96 -17.71 3.46
CA ILE A 205 7.83 -16.53 2.60
C ILE A 205 6.50 -15.79 2.87
N PRO A 206 6.55 -14.48 3.19
CA PRO A 206 5.35 -13.71 3.41
C PRO A 206 4.56 -13.58 2.11
N ARG A 207 3.23 -13.45 2.23
CA ARG A 207 2.34 -13.19 1.10
C ARG A 207 1.74 -11.81 1.24
N ALA A 208 1.56 -11.13 0.11
CA ALA A 208 1.03 -9.78 0.05
C ALA A 208 -0.10 -9.69 -0.98
N MET A 209 -1.20 -9.02 -0.63
CA MET A 209 -2.21 -8.63 -1.62
C MET A 209 -1.63 -7.57 -2.55
N VAL A 210 -1.94 -7.68 -3.84
CA VAL A 210 -1.40 -6.80 -4.89
C VAL A 210 -2.54 -6.22 -5.71
N MET A 211 -2.32 -5.12 -6.44
CA MET A 211 -3.38 -4.52 -7.24
C MET A 211 -3.65 -5.25 -8.56
N LYS A 212 -2.71 -6.11 -9.01
CA LYS A 212 -2.67 -6.85 -10.30
C LYS A 212 -3.78 -6.46 -11.28
N GLU A 213 -3.41 -5.66 -12.26
CA GLU A 213 -4.35 -5.20 -13.28
C GLU A 213 -4.72 -6.28 -14.31
N ARG A 214 -5.97 -6.24 -14.79
CA ARG A 214 -6.45 -7.06 -15.90
C ARG A 214 -5.96 -6.54 -17.25
N LYS A 215 -5.79 -7.44 -18.22
CA LYS A 215 -5.50 -7.05 -19.62
C LYS A 215 -6.66 -6.28 -20.26
N GLU A 216 -7.89 -6.74 -20.03
CA GLU A 216 -9.10 -6.13 -20.58
C GLU A 216 -9.63 -5.06 -19.62
N VAL A 217 -9.64 -3.81 -20.08
CA VAL A 217 -10.16 -2.67 -19.31
C VAL A 217 -11.64 -2.84 -19.04
N ARG A 218 -12.02 -2.85 -17.76
CA ARG A 218 -13.42 -2.89 -17.34
C ARG A 218 -14.14 -1.58 -17.72
N PRO A 219 -15.28 -1.64 -18.42
CA PRO A 219 -16.11 -0.45 -18.66
C PRO A 219 -16.48 0.22 -17.34
N THR A 220 -16.34 1.54 -17.28
CA THR A 220 -16.68 2.35 -16.11
C THR A 220 -17.68 3.41 -16.54
N HIS A 221 -18.72 3.63 -15.74
CA HIS A 221 -19.73 4.64 -16.00
C HIS A 221 -19.75 5.63 -14.83
N VAL A 222 -20.22 6.85 -15.10
CA VAL A 222 -20.68 7.75 -14.04
C VAL A 222 -21.90 7.13 -13.39
N MET A 223 -21.88 6.89 -12.09
CA MET A 223 -23.02 6.29 -11.41
C MET A 223 -24.00 7.36 -10.93
N LYS A 224 -25.28 7.22 -11.26
CA LYS A 224 -26.28 8.23 -10.88
C LYS A 224 -26.41 8.26 -9.37
N ARG A 225 -26.15 9.42 -8.77
CA ARG A 225 -26.16 9.61 -7.29
C ARG A 225 -25.27 8.60 -6.55
N GLY A 226 -24.21 8.10 -7.19
CA GLY A 226 -23.28 7.14 -6.61
C GLY A 226 -23.84 5.72 -6.42
N GLN A 227 -25.01 5.39 -6.99
CA GLN A 227 -25.62 4.07 -6.85
C GLN A 227 -24.93 3.04 -7.76
N TYR A 228 -24.37 1.98 -7.17
CA TYR A 228 -23.54 0.99 -7.86
C TYR A 228 -24.27 0.23 -9.00
N ASP A 229 -25.60 0.22 -9.00
CA ASP A 229 -26.48 -0.49 -9.92
C ASP A 229 -27.24 0.44 -10.89
N ASP A 230 -27.00 1.76 -10.85
CA ASP A 230 -27.61 2.74 -11.78
C ASP A 230 -26.53 3.45 -12.63
N PRO A 231 -25.96 2.77 -13.64
CA PRO A 231 -24.94 3.36 -14.51
C PRO A 231 -25.52 4.44 -15.42
N GLY A 232 -24.75 5.51 -15.59
CA GLY A 232 -25.00 6.63 -16.51
C GLY A 232 -24.04 6.62 -17.70
N GLU A 233 -23.43 7.77 -18.00
CA GLU A 233 -22.50 7.94 -19.13
C GLU A 233 -21.24 7.07 -18.97
N LEU A 234 -20.78 6.46 -20.06
CA LEU A 234 -19.49 5.75 -20.10
C LEU A 234 -18.34 6.76 -19.99
N VAL A 235 -17.36 6.46 -19.14
CA VAL A 235 -16.14 7.26 -18.98
C VAL A 235 -14.89 6.46 -19.30
N THR A 236 -13.84 7.18 -19.66
CA THR A 236 -12.50 6.60 -19.88
C THR A 236 -11.55 7.07 -18.78
N ARG A 237 -10.42 6.39 -18.68
CA ARG A 237 -9.37 6.71 -17.72
C ARG A 237 -8.77 8.07 -18.01
N ASN A 238 -8.88 8.99 -17.06
CA ASN A 238 -8.28 10.31 -17.14
C ASN A 238 -8.09 10.93 -15.75
N THR A 239 -7.27 11.97 -15.67
CA THR A 239 -7.10 12.83 -14.49
C THR A 239 -8.12 13.98 -14.51
N PRO A 240 -8.36 14.65 -13.37
CA PRO A 240 -9.28 15.79 -13.35
C PRO A 240 -8.88 16.90 -14.30
N GLU A 241 -9.85 17.46 -15.03
CA GLU A 241 -9.59 18.41 -16.14
C GLU A 241 -8.93 19.73 -15.71
N PHE A 242 -9.17 20.18 -14.47
CA PHE A 242 -8.57 21.39 -13.92
C PHE A 242 -7.08 21.25 -13.56
N LEU A 243 -6.54 20.02 -13.59
CA LEU A 243 -5.12 19.73 -13.35
C LEU A 243 -4.39 19.51 -14.69
N PRO A 244 -3.04 19.51 -14.70
CA PRO A 244 -2.29 19.21 -15.92
C PRO A 244 -2.79 17.92 -16.58
N ALA A 245 -2.89 17.91 -17.91
CA ALA A 245 -3.40 16.76 -18.63
C ALA A 245 -2.48 15.53 -18.46
N LEU A 246 -3.10 14.36 -18.28
CA LEU A 246 -2.41 13.08 -18.25
C LEU A 246 -1.73 12.80 -19.60
N LYS A 247 -0.41 12.55 -19.56
CA LYS A 247 0.34 12.02 -20.70
C LYS A 247 0.17 10.50 -20.71
N LYS A 248 -0.39 9.95 -21.79
CA LYS A 248 -0.59 8.50 -21.95
C LYS A 248 0.39 7.91 -22.98
N ALA A 249 0.96 6.75 -22.69
CA ALA A 249 1.87 6.05 -23.59
C ALA A 249 1.17 5.31 -24.74
N GLY A 250 -0.13 5.00 -24.59
CA GLY A 250 -0.93 4.29 -25.60
C GLY A 250 -2.34 4.87 -25.75
N ASP A 251 -3.21 4.19 -26.50
CA ASP A 251 -4.56 4.67 -26.81
C ASP A 251 -5.42 4.86 -25.55
N THR A 252 -5.30 3.92 -24.61
CA THR A 252 -5.96 3.97 -23.30
C THR A 252 -4.90 4.19 -22.22
N ALA A 253 -5.13 5.16 -21.34
CA ALA A 253 -4.25 5.40 -20.21
C ALA A 253 -4.16 4.17 -19.28
N SER A 254 -2.95 3.85 -18.85
CA SER A 254 -2.64 2.83 -17.87
C SER A 254 -2.50 3.44 -16.48
N ARG A 255 -2.58 2.61 -15.43
CA ARG A 255 -2.28 3.10 -14.08
C ARG A 255 -0.80 3.48 -13.91
N MET A 256 0.09 2.99 -14.78
CA MET A 256 1.47 3.49 -14.82
C MET A 256 1.53 4.93 -15.35
N ASP A 257 0.76 5.27 -16.38
CA ASP A 257 0.66 6.67 -16.86
C ASP A 257 0.15 7.57 -15.72
N LEU A 258 -0.86 7.12 -14.96
CA LEU A 258 -1.35 7.84 -13.79
C LEU A 258 -0.25 8.00 -12.73
N ALA A 259 0.52 6.96 -12.45
CA ALA A 259 1.60 6.99 -11.48
C ALA A 259 2.70 8.00 -11.88
N GLU A 260 3.08 8.04 -13.15
CA GLU A 260 4.02 9.05 -13.66
C GLU A 260 3.44 10.46 -13.60
N TRP A 261 2.14 10.63 -13.87
CA TRP A 261 1.48 11.93 -13.75
C TRP A 261 1.48 12.48 -12.32
N PHE A 262 1.38 11.61 -11.31
CA PHE A 262 1.46 12.05 -9.91
C PHE A 262 2.82 12.64 -9.56
N VAL A 263 3.90 12.18 -10.19
CA VAL A 263 5.28 12.58 -9.86
C VAL A 263 5.92 13.45 -10.93
N ASP A 264 5.17 13.79 -11.98
CA ASP A 264 5.58 14.75 -13.00
C ASP A 264 5.81 16.13 -12.33
N PRO A 265 6.93 16.82 -12.59
CA PRO A 265 7.22 18.12 -11.99
C PRO A 265 6.17 19.21 -12.27
N SER A 266 5.35 19.05 -13.30
CA SER A 266 4.23 19.95 -13.58
C SER A 266 3.00 19.70 -12.69
N ASN A 267 2.93 18.57 -11.99
CA ASN A 267 1.87 18.27 -11.04
C ASN A 267 2.00 19.18 -9.80
N PRO A 268 1.03 20.04 -9.51
CA PRO A 268 1.16 21.03 -8.44
C PRO A 268 0.88 20.48 -7.04
N LEU A 269 0.41 19.23 -6.91
CA LEU A 269 -0.15 18.72 -5.66
C LEU A 269 0.82 17.79 -4.91
N THR A 270 1.29 16.73 -5.55
CA THR A 270 1.96 15.60 -4.85
C THR A 270 3.12 16.02 -3.97
N ALA A 271 4.04 16.82 -4.51
CA ALA A 271 5.19 17.30 -3.75
C ALA A 271 4.77 18.25 -2.61
N ARG A 272 3.83 19.18 -2.87
CA ARG A 272 3.32 20.11 -1.85
C ARG A 272 2.63 19.37 -0.69
N VAL A 273 1.82 18.37 -1.01
CA VAL A 273 1.12 17.51 -0.03
C VAL A 273 2.14 16.75 0.82
N ALA A 274 3.14 16.14 0.18
CA ALA A 274 4.19 15.41 0.89
C ALA A 274 4.98 16.32 1.83
N VAL A 275 5.47 17.47 1.32
CA VAL A 275 6.21 18.47 2.11
C VAL A 275 5.36 18.97 3.29
N ASN A 276 4.09 19.31 3.06
CA ASN A 276 3.20 19.79 4.10
C ASN A 276 3.00 18.76 5.22
N ARG A 277 2.89 17.47 4.86
CA ARG A 277 2.76 16.39 5.84
C ARG A 277 4.04 16.14 6.61
N PHE A 278 5.21 16.12 5.95
CA PHE A 278 6.48 16.01 6.66
C PHE A 278 6.67 17.18 7.61
N TRP A 279 6.37 18.41 7.17
CA TRP A 279 6.38 19.59 8.03
C TRP A 279 5.48 19.41 9.24
N GLN A 280 4.24 18.96 9.04
CA GLN A 280 3.28 18.70 10.12
C GLN A 280 3.82 17.70 11.16
N GLN A 281 4.55 16.66 10.76
CA GLN A 281 5.13 15.70 11.71
C GLN A 281 6.11 16.36 12.69
N PHE A 282 6.84 17.39 12.26
CA PHE A 282 7.82 18.09 13.10
C PHE A 282 7.25 19.28 13.87
N PHE A 283 6.25 19.96 13.31
CA PHE A 283 5.69 21.19 13.89
C PHE A 283 4.31 21.01 14.53
N GLY A 284 3.67 19.85 14.35
CA GLY A 284 2.31 19.52 14.81
C GLY A 284 1.20 20.07 13.90
N THR A 285 1.48 21.10 13.12
CA THR A 285 0.55 21.69 12.15
C THR A 285 1.29 21.93 10.83
N GLY A 286 0.68 21.53 9.72
CA GLY A 286 1.22 21.77 8.38
C GLY A 286 1.28 23.27 8.05
N LEU A 287 2.08 23.65 7.06
CA LEU A 287 2.02 25.01 6.50
C LEU A 287 0.60 25.30 5.98
N VAL A 288 -0.02 24.31 5.33
CA VAL A 288 -1.47 24.19 5.17
C VAL A 288 -2.01 23.34 6.31
N LYS A 289 -2.91 23.90 7.12
CA LYS A 289 -3.45 23.22 8.30
C LYS A 289 -4.30 22.00 7.95
N THR A 290 -5.06 22.08 6.87
CA THR A 290 -5.95 21.05 6.35
C THR A 290 -5.17 20.05 5.50
N SER A 291 -4.35 19.20 6.12
CA SER A 291 -3.43 18.29 5.41
C SER A 291 -4.09 17.20 4.53
N GLU A 292 -5.41 17.06 4.61
CA GLU A 292 -6.22 16.17 3.77
C GLU A 292 -7.00 16.94 2.69
N ASP A 293 -6.95 18.27 2.71
CA ASP A 293 -7.65 19.17 1.80
C ASP A 293 -6.82 20.46 1.57
N LEU A 294 -6.02 20.45 0.50
CA LEU A 294 -5.26 21.58 -0.01
C LEU A 294 -6.04 22.32 -1.12
N GLY A 295 -7.31 21.93 -1.36
CA GLY A 295 -8.18 22.53 -2.37
C GLY A 295 -8.75 23.87 -1.93
N ALA A 296 -9.85 24.28 -2.57
CA ALA A 296 -10.56 25.52 -2.31
C ALA A 296 -11.20 25.60 -0.90
N GLN A 297 -11.40 24.45 -0.24
CA GLN A 297 -11.82 24.39 1.17
C GLN A 297 -10.64 24.30 2.14
N GLY A 298 -9.43 24.11 1.63
CA GLY A 298 -8.22 24.10 2.43
C GLY A 298 -7.85 25.48 2.97
N GLU A 299 -7.08 25.50 4.06
CA GLU A 299 -6.48 26.73 4.55
C GLU A 299 -5.35 27.18 3.62
N VAL A 300 -5.27 28.47 3.33
CA VAL A 300 -4.13 29.04 2.60
C VAL A 300 -2.83 28.76 3.38
N PRO A 301 -1.72 28.40 2.72
CA PRO A 301 -0.47 28.19 3.42
C PRO A 301 -0.09 29.39 4.29
N SER A 302 0.30 29.16 5.55
CA SER A 302 0.74 30.26 6.42
C SER A 302 1.99 30.97 5.91
N HIS A 303 2.85 30.21 5.20
CA HIS A 303 4.08 30.70 4.57
C HIS A 303 4.18 30.11 3.16
N PRO A 304 3.51 30.72 2.15
CA PRO A 304 3.44 30.17 0.79
C PRO A 304 4.82 30.06 0.13
N GLU A 305 5.67 31.09 0.26
CA GLU A 305 7.02 31.08 -0.30
C GLU A 305 7.91 29.98 0.31
N LEU A 306 7.73 29.67 1.59
CA LEU A 306 8.43 28.58 2.26
C LEU A 306 7.96 27.22 1.76
N LEU A 307 6.64 27.04 1.59
CA LEU A 307 6.10 25.80 1.02
C LEU A 307 6.61 25.60 -0.41
N ASP A 308 6.63 26.64 -1.24
CA ASP A 308 7.14 26.59 -2.60
C ASP A 308 8.64 26.25 -2.62
N HIS A 309 9.44 26.92 -1.78
CA HIS A 309 10.87 26.65 -1.68
C HIS A 309 11.17 25.19 -1.29
N LEU A 310 10.49 24.67 -0.26
CA LEU A 310 10.66 23.28 0.19
C LEU A 310 10.18 22.29 -0.88
N THR A 311 9.09 22.60 -1.59
CA THR A 311 8.52 21.76 -2.65
C THR A 311 9.49 21.65 -3.84
N VAL A 312 9.99 22.78 -4.34
CA VAL A 312 10.96 22.80 -5.45
C VAL A 312 12.23 22.07 -5.05
N SER A 313 12.78 22.37 -3.87
CA SER A 313 13.99 21.70 -3.37
C SER A 313 13.79 20.18 -3.22
N PHE A 314 12.59 19.74 -2.82
CA PHE A 314 12.27 18.32 -2.69
C PHE A 314 12.28 17.62 -4.05
N ILE A 315 11.67 18.20 -5.08
CA ILE A 315 11.70 17.67 -6.45
C ILE A 315 13.13 17.66 -7.00
N GLU A 316 13.86 18.79 -6.88
CA GLU A 316 15.24 18.93 -7.39
C GLU A 316 16.24 17.98 -6.72
N SER A 317 16.00 17.61 -5.47
CA SER A 317 16.81 16.61 -4.76
C SER A 317 16.63 15.18 -5.28
N GLY A 318 15.72 14.95 -6.23
CA GLY A 318 15.28 13.62 -6.63
C GLY A 318 14.33 12.99 -5.61
N TRP A 319 13.46 13.81 -5.01
CA TRP A 319 12.47 13.37 -4.02
C TRP A 319 13.10 12.73 -2.76
N ASP A 320 14.25 13.24 -2.32
CA ASP A 320 15.00 12.74 -1.17
C ASP A 320 14.34 13.17 0.15
N VAL A 321 13.69 12.22 0.81
CA VAL A 321 12.96 12.44 2.07
C VAL A 321 13.91 12.83 3.20
N LYS A 322 15.06 12.16 3.33
CA LYS A 322 16.04 12.49 4.39
C LYS A 322 16.68 13.86 4.18
N ALA A 323 16.89 14.30 2.94
CA ALA A 323 17.37 15.65 2.64
C ALA A 323 16.34 16.71 3.06
N LEU A 324 15.06 16.51 2.73
CA LEU A 324 13.96 17.37 3.18
C LEU A 324 13.88 17.42 4.72
N ILE A 325 13.89 16.26 5.38
CA ILE A 325 13.88 16.18 6.85
C ILE A 325 15.08 16.92 7.42
N LYS A 326 16.29 16.73 6.88
CA LYS A 326 17.50 17.42 7.31
C LYS A 326 17.37 18.94 7.17
N GLN A 327 16.82 19.43 6.07
CA GLN A 327 16.55 20.85 5.87
C GLN A 327 15.60 21.41 6.93
N ILE A 328 14.53 20.67 7.25
CA ILE A 328 13.57 21.03 8.30
C ILE A 328 14.25 21.09 9.68
N VAL A 329 14.88 19.99 10.12
CA VAL A 329 15.41 19.88 11.50
C VAL A 329 16.67 20.72 11.75
N LEU A 330 17.41 21.10 10.70
CA LEU A 330 18.54 22.03 10.82
C LEU A 330 18.15 23.50 10.65
N SER A 331 16.88 23.80 10.33
CA SER A 331 16.41 25.18 10.20
C SER A 331 16.55 25.95 11.52
N LYS A 332 16.66 27.29 11.43
CA LYS A 332 16.55 28.15 12.62
C LYS A 332 15.20 27.97 13.29
N THR A 333 14.14 27.84 12.49
CA THR A 333 12.75 27.69 12.93
C THR A 333 12.54 26.48 13.84
N TYR A 334 13.02 25.30 13.43
CA TYR A 334 12.90 24.08 14.24
C TYR A 334 13.70 24.16 15.56
N ARG A 335 14.85 24.83 15.53
CA ARG A 335 15.76 24.95 16.69
C ARG A 335 15.37 26.05 17.69
N GLN A 336 14.24 26.74 17.49
CA GLN A 336 13.78 27.76 18.43
C GLN A 336 13.38 27.15 19.78
N SER A 337 13.54 27.93 20.85
CA SER A 337 13.02 27.55 22.17
C SER A 337 11.50 27.47 22.16
N SER A 338 10.94 26.47 22.84
CA SER A 338 9.48 26.35 23.05
C SER A 338 8.96 27.21 24.20
N VAL A 339 9.84 27.91 24.92
CA VAL A 339 9.47 28.86 25.99
C VAL A 339 8.77 30.06 25.37
N SER A 340 7.58 30.38 25.89
CA SER A 340 6.72 31.48 25.43
C SER A 340 6.03 32.14 26.61
N THR A 341 5.81 33.44 26.55
CA THR A 341 4.93 34.13 27.51
C THR A 341 3.46 33.76 27.26
N SER A 342 2.60 33.93 28.27
CA SER A 342 1.16 33.70 28.14
C SER A 342 0.53 34.59 27.07
N GLU A 343 1.02 35.81 26.91
CA GLU A 343 0.54 36.75 25.88
C GLU A 343 0.90 36.27 24.46
N GLN A 344 2.15 35.85 24.25
CA GLN A 344 2.59 35.29 22.96
C GLN A 344 1.80 34.03 22.59
N PHE A 345 1.52 33.18 23.58
CA PHE A 345 0.72 31.98 23.37
C PHE A 345 -0.74 32.31 23.06
N ALA A 346 -1.33 33.31 23.73
CA ALA A 346 -2.70 33.73 23.45
C ALA A 346 -2.88 34.35 22.05
N LYS A 347 -1.87 35.06 21.55
CA LYS A 347 -1.89 35.68 20.21
C LYS A 347 -1.76 34.68 19.07
N ASP A 348 -1.00 33.61 19.27
CA ASP A 348 -0.78 32.57 18.26
C ASP A 348 -0.66 31.20 18.93
N SER A 349 -1.78 30.63 19.39
CA SER A 349 -1.79 29.39 20.18
C SER A 349 -1.30 28.18 19.40
N GLU A 350 -1.53 28.17 18.09
CA GLU A 350 -1.15 27.08 17.18
C GLU A 350 0.26 27.26 16.58
N ASN A 351 0.98 28.32 16.98
CA ASN A 351 2.32 28.64 16.48
C ASN A 351 2.35 28.78 14.94
N ARG A 352 1.28 29.33 14.33
CA ARG A 352 1.15 29.53 12.89
C ARG A 352 2.20 30.50 12.35
N MET A 353 2.65 31.47 13.16
CA MET A 353 3.72 32.41 12.82
C MET A 353 5.11 31.81 12.99
N LEU A 354 5.21 30.59 13.54
CA LEU A 354 6.47 29.90 13.78
C LEU A 354 7.47 30.73 14.61
N ALA A 355 6.97 31.54 15.54
CA ALA A 355 7.78 32.45 16.36
C ALA A 355 8.49 31.76 17.54
N ARG A 356 8.22 30.48 17.75
CA ARG A 356 8.77 29.65 18.84
C ARG A 356 8.88 28.19 18.41
N GLY A 357 9.58 27.40 19.20
CA GLY A 357 9.64 25.93 19.04
C GLY A 357 8.26 25.31 19.24
N SER A 358 7.90 24.37 18.37
CA SER A 358 6.58 23.72 18.41
C SER A 358 6.38 22.87 19.65
N ARG A 359 5.20 23.00 20.26
CA ARG A 359 4.70 22.13 21.33
C ARG A 359 3.34 21.62 20.92
N PHE A 360 3.26 20.35 20.56
CA PHE A 360 2.02 19.71 20.12
C PHE A 360 1.77 18.43 20.91
N ARG A 361 0.50 18.00 20.90
CA ARG A 361 0.10 16.75 21.51
C ARG A 361 0.54 15.61 20.60
N MET A 362 1.26 14.65 21.17
CA MET A 362 1.58 13.39 20.50
C MET A 362 0.28 12.60 20.27
N ASP A 363 0.20 11.89 19.14
CA ASP A 363 -0.87 10.94 18.88
C ASP A 363 -0.78 9.72 19.82
N ALA A 364 -1.81 8.86 19.80
CA ALA A 364 -1.86 7.72 20.71
C ALA A 364 -0.73 6.72 20.45
N GLU A 365 -0.35 6.57 19.18
CA GLU A 365 0.69 5.70 18.66
C GLU A 365 2.07 6.15 19.14
N MET A 366 2.42 7.43 18.99
CA MET A 366 3.64 8.05 19.48
C MET A 366 3.73 7.98 21.00
N ILE A 367 2.65 8.28 21.73
CA ILE A 367 2.64 8.14 23.21
C ILE A 367 2.96 6.70 23.60
N ARG A 368 2.30 5.73 22.96
CA ARG A 368 2.54 4.31 23.20
C ARG A 368 3.98 3.92 22.89
N ASP A 369 4.51 4.34 21.76
CA ASP A 369 5.87 3.99 21.34
C ASP A 369 6.92 4.65 22.24
N GLN A 370 6.68 5.87 22.73
CA GLN A 370 7.50 6.49 23.76
C GLN A 370 7.49 5.69 25.07
N ILE A 371 6.33 5.27 25.56
CA ILE A 371 6.22 4.41 26.76
C ILE A 371 7.03 3.12 26.56
N LEU A 372 6.88 2.46 25.42
CA LEU A 372 7.63 1.24 25.10
C LEU A 372 9.13 1.50 25.00
N ALA A 373 9.55 2.62 24.38
CA ALA A 373 10.95 2.99 24.24
C ALA A 373 11.60 3.26 25.60
N THR A 374 10.99 4.09 26.44
CA THR A 374 11.53 4.48 27.75
C THR A 374 11.51 3.34 28.77
N SER A 375 10.60 2.37 28.61
CA SER A 375 10.54 1.18 29.46
C SER A 375 11.42 0.03 28.97
N GLY A 376 12.11 0.16 27.83
CA GLY A 376 12.92 -0.91 27.24
C GLY A 376 12.09 -2.05 26.62
N MET A 377 10.79 -1.86 26.43
CA MET A 377 9.87 -2.85 25.85
C MET A 377 9.63 -2.67 24.35
N LEU A 378 10.20 -1.63 23.73
CA LEU A 378 10.07 -1.39 22.29
C LEU A 378 10.79 -2.48 21.50
N VAL A 379 10.05 -3.20 20.66
CA VAL A 379 10.59 -4.22 19.77
C VAL A 379 10.90 -3.60 18.42
N ASN A 380 12.19 -3.44 18.12
CA ASN A 380 12.68 -2.91 16.84
C ASN A 380 12.92 -4.01 15.79
N THR A 381 12.52 -5.24 16.09
CA THR A 381 12.69 -6.37 15.18
C THR A 381 11.81 -6.19 13.95
N MET A 382 12.45 -6.04 12.79
CA MET A 382 11.78 -6.07 11.50
C MET A 382 11.25 -7.46 11.19
N TYR A 383 10.20 -7.51 10.38
CA TYR A 383 9.53 -8.72 9.93
C TYR A 383 8.75 -9.47 11.02
N GLY A 384 7.83 -10.32 10.57
CA GLY A 384 7.00 -11.14 11.45
C GLY A 384 5.71 -10.47 11.92
N LYS A 385 4.97 -11.17 12.77
CA LYS A 385 3.62 -10.78 13.19
C LYS A 385 3.63 -9.46 13.96
N SER A 386 2.61 -8.64 13.75
CA SER A 386 2.39 -7.44 14.57
C SER A 386 2.28 -7.79 16.04
N VAL A 387 2.92 -6.99 16.88
CA VAL A 387 2.85 -7.10 18.34
C VAL A 387 1.47 -6.68 18.80
N LYS A 388 0.80 -7.53 19.59
CA LYS A 388 -0.45 -7.16 20.26
C LYS A 388 -0.12 -6.58 21.63
N PRO A 389 -0.69 -5.42 22.00
CA PRO A 389 -0.47 -4.89 23.35
C PRO A 389 -1.02 -5.88 24.39
N PRO A 390 -0.41 -5.93 25.60
CA PRO A 390 -0.96 -6.69 26.70
C PRO A 390 -2.39 -6.22 26.98
N GLN A 391 -3.33 -7.16 27.02
CA GLN A 391 -4.73 -6.88 27.34
C GLN A 391 -4.94 -7.21 28.81
N PRO A 392 -5.51 -6.30 29.62
CA PRO A 392 -5.87 -6.60 30.99
C PRO A 392 -6.84 -7.79 31.09
N ASP A 393 -6.70 -8.57 32.15
CA ASP A 393 -7.62 -9.67 32.42
C ASP A 393 -9.06 -9.15 32.53
N GLY A 394 -9.99 -9.85 31.89
CA GLY A 394 -11.42 -9.51 31.95
C GLY A 394 -11.87 -8.36 31.05
N LEU A 395 -11.00 -7.75 30.23
CA LEU A 395 -11.38 -6.68 29.29
C LEU A 395 -12.58 -7.05 28.40
N TRP A 396 -12.69 -8.33 28.03
CA TRP A 396 -13.77 -8.81 27.17
C TRP A 396 -15.06 -9.17 27.90
N LYS A 397 -15.07 -9.23 29.24
CA LYS A 397 -16.27 -9.61 30.02
C LYS A 397 -17.45 -8.64 29.83
N SER A 398 -17.18 -7.37 29.53
CA SER A 398 -18.20 -6.34 29.32
C SER A 398 -18.79 -6.33 27.90
N VAL A 399 -18.06 -6.89 26.92
CA VAL A 399 -18.43 -6.90 25.49
C VAL A 399 -18.87 -8.28 24.98
N THR A 400 -18.51 -9.35 25.68
CA THR A 400 -19.19 -10.63 25.51
C THR A 400 -20.49 -10.55 26.28
N MET A 401 -21.63 -10.37 25.59
CA MET A 401 -22.92 -10.72 26.19
C MET A 401 -22.87 -12.22 26.49
N ILE A 402 -22.58 -12.56 27.75
CA ILE A 402 -22.79 -13.89 28.28
C ILE A 402 -24.31 -13.97 28.51
N GLY A 403 -25.02 -14.47 27.50
CA GLY A 403 -26.34 -15.07 27.65
C GLY A 403 -26.17 -16.58 27.71
#